data_AF-A0A3M2Y699-F1
#
_entry.id   AF-A0A3M2Y699-F1
#
_cell.length_a   1.000
_cell.length_b   1.000
_cell.length_c   1.000
_cell.angle_alpha   90.00
_cell.angle_beta   90.00
_cell.angle_gamma   90.00
#
_symmetry.space_group_name_H-M   'P 1'
#
loop_
_entity.id
_entity.type
_entity.pdbx_description
1 polymer ?
#
loop_
_entity_poly.entity_id
_entity_poly.type
_entity_poly.pdbx_seq_one_letter_code
_entity_poly.pdbx_strand_id
1 'polypeptide(L)' 'RREKATSNICTAQVLLANIASMYAVYHGPRGLTQIANRVHHLTAILAEGLSQLGLNAEQAYFFDSLTLHTGGRTAAL' A
#
# COMPACT_ATOMS: atom_id res chain seq x y z
N ARG A 1 15.02 31.52 3.26
CA ARG A 1 16.48 31.67 3.54
C ARG A 1 17.35 31.70 2.26
N ARG A 2 16.80 31.91 1.05
CA ARG A 2 17.53 31.88 -0.25
C ARG A 2 18.54 30.71 -0.27
N GLU A 3 19.82 30.96 -0.53
CA GLU A 3 20.87 29.94 -0.53
C GLU A 3 21.07 29.20 0.81
N LYS A 4 20.61 29.75 1.94
CA LYS A 4 20.69 29.12 3.26
C LYS A 4 19.43 28.29 3.62
N ALA A 5 18.48 28.14 2.69
CA ALA A 5 17.24 27.39 2.95
C ALA A 5 17.52 25.89 3.01
N THR A 6 16.75 25.15 3.83
CA THR A 6 16.86 23.69 3.95
C THR A 6 16.33 22.95 2.72
N SER A 7 15.53 23.61 1.89
CA SER A 7 14.99 23.09 0.65
C SER A 7 14.67 24.26 -0.30
N ASN A 8 14.60 23.94 -1.59
CA ASN A 8 14.15 24.83 -2.66
C ASN A 8 12.63 24.74 -2.92
N ILE A 9 11.89 23.91 -2.18
CA ILE A 9 10.44 23.77 -2.33
C ILE A 9 9.72 25.09 -2.03
N CYS A 10 8.74 25.44 -2.88
CA CYS A 10 7.96 26.67 -2.76
C CYS A 10 6.47 26.35 -2.62
N THR A 11 5.82 25.91 -3.71
CA THR A 11 4.47 25.34 -3.65
C THR A 11 4.56 23.86 -3.30
N ALA A 12 3.82 23.43 -2.29
CA ALA A 12 3.70 22.04 -1.88
C ALA A 12 2.26 21.54 -2.08
N GLN A 13 1.84 20.54 -1.31
CA GLN A 13 0.54 19.88 -1.44
C GLN A 13 -0.35 20.10 -0.22
N VAL A 14 -0.51 21.36 0.22
CA VAL A 14 -1.25 21.70 1.45
C VAL A 14 -2.70 21.24 1.38
N LEU A 15 -3.37 21.40 0.24
CA LEU A 15 -4.76 20.97 0.09
C LEU A 15 -4.90 19.45 0.25
N LEU A 16 -4.03 18.67 -0.41
CA LEU A 16 -4.07 17.21 -0.32
C LEU A 16 -3.67 16.72 1.08
N ALA A 17 -2.74 17.38 1.75
CA ALA A 17 -2.39 17.10 3.15
C ALA A 17 -3.58 17.32 4.09
N ASN A 18 -4.35 18.39 3.88
CA ASN A 18 -5.58 18.64 4.64
C ASN A 18 -6.62 17.56 4.37
N ILE A 19 -6.83 17.14 3.12
CA ILE A 19 -7.76 16.06 2.79
C ILE A 19 -7.33 14.73 3.45
N ALA A 20 -6.06 14.36 3.37
CA ALA A 20 -5.53 13.17 4.04
C ALA A 20 -5.71 13.22 5.56
N SER A 21 -5.53 14.39 6.17
CA SER A 21 -5.77 14.60 7.60
C SER A 21 -7.24 14.45 7.96
N MET A 22 -8.15 15.01 7.15
CA MET A 22 -9.59 14.88 7.35
C MET A 22 -10.07 13.44 7.14
N TYR A 23 -9.47 12.68 6.23
CA TYR A 23 -9.72 11.25 6.08
C TYR A 23 -9.41 10.49 7.37
N ALA A 24 -8.25 10.77 7.97
CA ALA A 24 -7.85 10.17 9.24
C ALA A 24 -8.79 10.57 10.39
N VAL A 25 -9.21 11.85 10.47
CA VAL A 25 -10.17 12.33 11.46
C VAL A 25 -11.54 11.64 11.31
N TYR A 26 -12.04 11.54 10.07
CA TYR A 26 -13.33 10.95 9.77
C TYR A 26 -13.40 9.46 10.14
N HIS A 27 -12.38 8.69 9.79
CA HIS A 27 -12.34 7.26 10.09
C HIS A 27 -11.89 6.94 11.51
N GLY A 28 -11.05 7.80 12.10
CA GLY A 28 -10.39 7.55 13.38
C GLY A 28 -9.48 6.32 13.35
N PRO A 29 -8.78 6.02 14.47
CA PRO A 29 -7.85 4.89 14.53
C PRO A 29 -8.54 3.54 14.30
N ARG A 30 -9.78 3.39 14.78
CA ARG A 30 -10.57 2.15 14.59
C ARG A 30 -10.95 1.95 13.13
N GLY A 31 -11.44 2.98 12.44
CA GLY A 31 -11.83 2.87 11.03
C GLY A 31 -10.61 2.61 10.13
N LEU A 32 -9.50 3.30 10.37
CA LEU A 32 -8.25 3.05 9.63
C LEU A 32 -7.73 1.62 9.84
N THR A 33 -7.78 1.11 11.07
CA THR A 33 -7.41 -0.29 11.38
C THR A 33 -8.35 -1.28 10.69
N GLN A 34 -9.66 -1.01 10.66
CA GLN A 34 -10.63 -1.85 9.95
C GLN A 34 -10.37 -1.88 8.44
N ILE A 35 -10.09 -0.73 7.83
CA ILE A 35 -9.73 -0.63 6.41
C ILE A 35 -8.45 -1.44 6.14
N ALA A 36 -7.42 -1.24 6.95
CA ALA A 36 -6.15 -1.94 6.81
C ALA A 36 -6.32 -3.47 6.94
N ASN A 37 -7.04 -3.93 7.97
CA ASN A 37 -7.30 -5.36 8.17
C ASN A 37 -8.13 -5.96 7.04
N ARG A 38 -9.11 -5.22 6.50
CA ARG A 38 -9.90 -5.67 5.35
C ARG A 38 -9.02 -5.86 4.12
N VAL A 39 -8.17 -4.88 3.80
CA VAL A 39 -7.24 -4.97 2.66
C VAL A 39 -6.32 -6.16 2.86
N HIS A 40 -5.67 -6.27 4.03
CA HIS A 40 -4.76 -7.37 4.33
C HIS A 40 -5.44 -8.74 4.23
N HIS A 41 -6.67 -8.87 4.74
CA HIS A 41 -7.41 -10.13 4.68
C HIS A 41 -7.74 -10.55 3.25
N LEU A 42 -8.13 -9.59 2.39
CA LEU A 42 -8.36 -9.87 0.98
C LEU A 42 -7.06 -10.27 0.26
N THR A 43 -5.94 -9.63 0.57
CA THR A 43 -4.63 -10.01 0.04
C THR A 43 -4.21 -11.40 0.53
N ALA A 44 -4.50 -11.78 1.77
CA ALA A 44 -4.21 -13.11 2.31
C ALA A 44 -5.06 -14.19 1.61
N ILE A 45 -6.34 -13.91 1.35
CA ILE A 45 -7.21 -14.79 0.54
C ILE A 45 -6.65 -14.95 -0.87
N LEU A 46 -6.18 -13.87 -1.50
CA LEU A 46 -5.54 -13.92 -2.80
C LEU A 46 -4.27 -14.78 -2.77
N ALA A 47 -3.40 -14.60 -1.77
CA ALA A 47 -2.17 -15.37 -1.63
C ALA A 47 -2.45 -16.87 -1.49
N GLU A 48 -3.44 -17.25 -0.67
CA GLU A 48 -3.86 -18.64 -0.51
C GLU A 48 -4.42 -19.22 -1.82
N GLY A 49 -5.28 -18.46 -2.51
CA GLY A 49 -5.81 -18.88 -3.81
C GLY A 49 -4.72 -19.09 -4.87
N LEU A 50 -3.71 -18.21 -4.91
CA LEU A 50 -2.56 -18.34 -5.82
C LEU A 50 -1.67 -19.53 -5.45
N SER A 51 -1.44 -19.78 -4.16
CA SER A 51 -0.70 -20.94 -3.65
C SER A 51 -1.33 -22.25 -4.10
N GLN A 52 -2.66 -22.37 -4.03
CA GLN A 52 -3.41 -23.53 -4.53
C GLN A 52 -3.26 -23.76 -6.04
N LEU A 53 -2.96 -22.69 -6.81
CA LEU A 53 -2.64 -22.75 -8.24
C LEU A 53 -1.15 -22.97 -8.52
N GLY A 54 -0.33 -23.18 -7.49
CA GLY A 54 1.12 -23.39 -7.59
C GLY A 54 1.92 -22.09 -7.77
N LEU A 55 1.33 -20.93 -7.49
CA LEU A 55 1.96 -19.62 -7.53
C LEU A 55 2.12 -19.06 -6.11
N ASN A 56 3.25 -19.36 -5.49
CA ASN A 56 3.54 -18.87 -4.14
C ASN A 56 4.09 -17.44 -4.16
N ALA A 57 3.71 -16.65 -3.17
CA ALA A 57 4.38 -15.38 -2.90
C ALA A 57 5.84 -15.63 -2.48
N GLU A 58 6.74 -14.78 -2.98
CA GLU A 58 8.17 -14.85 -2.62
C GLU A 58 8.41 -14.44 -1.16
N GLN A 59 7.59 -13.53 -0.63
CA GLN A 59 7.70 -13.05 0.74
C GLN A 59 6.88 -13.90 1.72
N ALA A 60 7.46 -14.17 2.89
CA ALA A 60 6.76 -14.84 4.00
C ALA A 60 5.72 -13.94 4.69
N TYR A 61 5.92 -12.62 4.67
CA TYR A 61 5.03 -11.63 5.29
C TYR A 61 4.71 -10.52 4.29
N PHE A 62 3.45 -10.08 4.29
CA PHE A 62 2.95 -9.02 3.43
C PHE A 62 1.81 -8.27 4.10
N PHE A 63 1.54 -7.06 3.63
CA PHE A 63 0.34 -6.32 4.00
C PHE A 63 -0.71 -6.44 2.90
N ASP A 64 -0.56 -5.69 1.82
CA ASP A 64 -1.52 -5.61 0.72
C ASP A 64 -0.95 -6.05 -0.64
N SER A 65 0.35 -6.33 -0.71
CA SER A 65 1.09 -6.54 -1.94
C SER A 65 1.84 -7.88 -1.93
N LEU A 66 1.80 -8.59 -3.06
CA LEU A 66 2.46 -9.89 -3.25
C LEU A 66 3.44 -9.81 -4.42
N THR A 67 4.61 -10.41 -4.28
CA THR A 67 5.53 -10.65 -5.41
C THR A 67 5.51 -12.13 -5.75
N LEU A 68 5.33 -12.46 -7.03
CA LEU A 68 5.20 -13.82 -7.52
C LEU A 68 6.32 -14.14 -8.51
N HIS A 69 6.99 -15.27 -8.31
CA HIS A 69 7.94 -15.78 -9.29
C HIS A 69 7.22 -16.54 -10.41
N THR A 70 6.83 -15.85 -11.47
CA THR A 70 6.12 -16.46 -12.60
C THR A 70 7.05 -16.91 -13.74
N GLY A 71 8.34 -16.56 -13.68
CA GLY A 71 9.37 -16.98 -14.62
C GLY A 71 9.05 -16.56 -16.06
N GLY A 72 9.19 -17.48 -17.01
CA GLY A 72 8.86 -17.24 -18.43
C GLY A 72 7.38 -16.89 -18.69
N ARG A 73 6.49 -17.11 -17.72
CA ARG A 73 5.07 -16.74 -17.82
C ARG A 73 4.81 -15.26 -17.53
N THR A 74 5.78 -14.51 -17.00
CA THR A 74 5.61 -13.10 -16.60
C THR A 74 5.06 -12.22 -17.72
N ALA A 75 5.53 -12.40 -18.95
CA ALA A 75 5.09 -11.58 -20.08
C ALA A 75 3.67 -11.92 -20.59
N ALA A 76 3.10 -13.06 -20.17
CA ALA A 76 1.81 -13.57 -20.63
C ALA A 76 0.70 -13.48 -19.57
N LEU A 77 1.03 -13.06 -18.35
CA LEU A 77 0.12 -12.81 -17.24
C LEU A 77 -0.14 -11.30 -17.12
#